data_AF-A0A2V1D850-F1
#
_entry.id   AF-A0A2V1D850-F1
#
_cell.length_a   1.000
_cell.length_b   1.000
_cell.length_c   1.000
_cell.angle_alpha   90.00
_cell.angle_beta   90.00
_cell.angle_gamma   90.00
#
_symmetry.space_group_name_H-M   'P 1'
#
loop_
_entity.id
_entity.type
_entity.pdbx_description
1 polymer ?
#
loop_
_entity_poly.entity_id
_entity_poly.type
_entity_poly.pdbx_seq_one_letter_code
_entity_poly.pdbx_strand_id
1 'polypeptide(L)'
;MKVVYSTLRLALKGCPLLKVESVQTQTINPDLLPVTPKNYRIQRKADYAFSFHRNAPHVSDIYDKLYLAGLGDRISQTMDANTKRLALFSGIEVKQENGGKDEALAQLAIWLAAGLENVRRLGELGQKRQYLAEELRPTVGWTVIGHDWHMYIAYRANQNGRDTLVSASI
;
A
#
# COMPACT_ATOMS: atom_id res chain seq x y z
N MET A 1 -17.39 -11.17 7.04
CA MET A 1 -15.92 -10.98 6.96
C MET A 1 -15.30 -10.16 8.11
N LYS A 2 -15.99 -9.99 9.26
CA LYS A 2 -15.43 -9.28 10.45
C LYS A 2 -14.20 -9.96 11.06
N VAL A 3 -13.96 -11.23 10.73
CA VAL A 3 -12.89 -12.05 11.31
C VAL A 3 -11.51 -11.60 10.83
N VAL A 4 -11.35 -11.20 9.56
CA VAL A 4 -10.01 -10.86 9.01
C VAL A 4 -9.36 -9.70 9.75
N TYR A 5 -10.10 -8.61 10.00
CA TYR A 5 -9.57 -7.49 10.76
C TYR A 5 -9.15 -7.88 12.18
N SER A 6 -9.96 -8.71 12.87
CA SER A 6 -9.62 -9.24 14.19
C SER A 6 -8.37 -10.14 14.14
N THR A 7 -8.25 -11.01 13.14
CA THR A 7 -7.07 -11.85 12.93
C THR A 7 -5.82 -11.01 12.72
N LEU A 8 -5.88 -9.99 11.86
CA LEU A 8 -4.76 -9.07 11.64
C LEU A 8 -4.36 -8.34 12.94
N ARG A 9 -5.34 -7.86 13.72
CA ARG A 9 -5.06 -7.22 15.01
C ARG A 9 -4.45 -8.16 16.03
N LEU A 10 -4.90 -9.42 16.07
CA LEU A 10 -4.34 -10.46 16.93
C LEU A 10 -2.91 -10.80 16.51
N ALA A 11 -2.62 -10.91 15.21
CA ALA A 11 -1.29 -11.17 14.69
C ALA A 11 -0.30 -10.03 15.02
N LEU A 12 -0.77 -8.79 15.12
CA LEU A 12 0.05 -7.65 15.56
C LEU A 12 0.06 -7.46 17.09
N LYS A 13 -0.57 -8.33 17.88
CA LYS A 13 -0.59 -8.17 19.34
C LYS A 13 0.84 -8.25 19.88
N GLY A 14 1.28 -7.20 20.57
CA GLY A 14 2.65 -7.09 21.08
C GLY A 14 3.66 -6.55 20.07
N CYS A 15 3.25 -6.21 18.85
CA CYS A 15 4.06 -5.47 17.89
C CYS A 15 3.80 -3.96 18.03
N PRO A 16 4.69 -3.18 18.68
CA PRO A 16 4.48 -1.74 18.86
C PRO A 16 4.71 -0.94 17.57
N LEU A 17 5.34 -1.55 16.56
CA LEU A 17 5.78 -0.89 15.34
C LEU A 17 4.66 -0.71 14.31
N LEU A 18 3.73 -1.66 14.25
CA LEU A 18 2.76 -1.78 13.17
C LEU A 18 1.33 -1.63 13.65
N LYS A 19 0.47 -1.09 12.79
CA LYS A 19 -0.98 -1.01 13.02
C LYS A 19 -1.74 -1.43 11.77
N VAL A 20 -2.89 -2.08 11.96
CA VAL A 20 -3.84 -2.37 10.89
C VAL A 20 -4.74 -1.16 10.71
N GLU A 21 -4.80 -0.64 9.49
CA GLU A 21 -5.73 0.40 9.09
C GLU A 21 -6.81 -0.20 8.19
N SER A 22 -8.07 0.23 8.42
CA SER A 22 -9.13 0.02 7.46
C SER A 22 -9.00 1.06 6.36
N VAL A 23 -8.88 0.62 5.12
CA VAL A 23 -8.77 1.49 3.93
C VAL A 23 -9.96 1.34 2.95
N GLN A 24 -10.98 0.58 3.38
CA GLN A 24 -12.23 0.31 2.64
C GLN A 24 -13.01 1.53 2.17
N THR A 25 -12.88 2.69 2.82
CA THR A 25 -13.61 3.91 2.43
C THR A 25 -12.68 4.96 1.83
N GLN A 26 -11.40 4.65 1.70
CA GLN A 26 -10.36 5.59 1.34
C GLN A 26 -10.18 5.65 -0.18
N THR A 27 -10.04 6.86 -0.69
CA THR A 27 -9.74 7.13 -2.10
C THR A 27 -8.23 7.23 -2.27
N ILE A 28 -7.67 6.44 -3.20
CA ILE A 28 -6.29 6.61 -3.70
C ILE A 28 -6.22 7.92 -4.48
N ASN A 29 -5.13 8.68 -4.32
CA ASN A 29 -4.82 9.83 -5.15
C ASN A 29 -4.84 9.43 -6.65
N PRO A 30 -5.72 10.01 -7.48
CA PRO A 30 -5.84 9.66 -8.88
C PRO A 30 -4.53 9.79 -9.67
N ASP A 31 -3.64 10.70 -9.29
CA ASP A 31 -2.37 10.89 -9.99
C ASP A 31 -1.39 9.75 -9.79
N LEU A 32 -1.62 8.88 -8.80
CA LEU A 32 -0.82 7.71 -8.50
C LEU A 32 -1.38 6.43 -9.12
N LEU A 33 -2.59 6.48 -9.69
CA LEU A 33 -3.22 5.30 -10.25
C LEU A 33 -2.54 4.87 -11.55
N PRO A 34 -2.46 3.54 -11.80
CA PRO A 34 -2.03 3.03 -13.08
C PRO A 34 -2.98 3.51 -14.19
N VAL A 35 -2.39 3.83 -15.34
CA VAL A 35 -3.11 4.29 -16.53
C VAL A 35 -3.23 3.12 -17.50
N THR A 36 -4.46 2.81 -17.91
CA THR A 36 -4.73 1.79 -18.92
C THR A 36 -4.25 2.23 -20.30
N PRO A 37 -4.06 1.31 -21.27
CA PRO A 37 -3.70 1.68 -22.64
C PRO A 37 -4.69 2.65 -23.32
N LYS A 38 -5.94 2.68 -22.85
CA LYS A 38 -6.98 3.60 -23.33
C LYS A 38 -7.04 4.93 -22.55
N ASN A 39 -6.02 5.23 -21.75
CA ASN A 39 -5.88 6.45 -20.96
C ASN A 39 -6.95 6.67 -19.86
N TYR A 40 -7.56 5.58 -19.37
CA TYR A 40 -8.42 5.62 -18.18
C TYR A 40 -7.66 5.17 -16.94
N ARG A 41 -7.97 5.78 -15.79
CA ARG A 41 -7.48 5.37 -14.48
C ARG A 41 -8.53 4.53 -13.77
N ILE A 42 -8.11 3.39 -13.22
CA ILE A 42 -9.01 2.48 -12.52
C ILE A 42 -8.85 2.69 -11.01
N GLN A 43 -9.90 3.18 -10.37
CA GLN A 43 -9.95 3.32 -8.91
C GLN A 43 -10.36 1.98 -8.28
N ARG A 44 -9.37 1.26 -7.72
CA ARG A 44 -9.59 0.12 -6.82
C ARG A 44 -8.79 0.33 -5.55
N LYS A 45 -9.32 -0.12 -4.43
CA LYS A 45 -8.76 0.03 -3.10
C LYS A 45 -8.56 -1.36 -2.51
N ALA A 46 -7.69 -1.46 -1.52
CA ALA A 46 -7.66 -2.63 -0.65
C ALA A 46 -8.74 -2.48 0.44
N ASP A 47 -9.00 -3.54 1.19
CA ASP A 47 -9.84 -3.45 2.39
C ASP A 47 -9.03 -2.95 3.60
N TYR A 48 -7.81 -3.47 3.75
CA TYR A 48 -6.92 -3.13 4.86
C TYR A 48 -5.51 -2.83 4.36
N ALA A 49 -4.74 -2.13 5.19
CA ALA A 49 -3.32 -1.90 4.98
C ALA A 49 -2.60 -1.89 6.33
N PHE A 50 -1.28 -2.12 6.32
CA PHE A 50 -0.47 -1.85 7.49
C PHE A 50 0.06 -0.43 7.45
N SER A 51 0.15 0.20 8.63
CA SER A 51 0.81 1.47 8.83
C SER A 51 1.93 1.32 9.85
N PHE A 52 2.98 2.12 9.72
CA PHE A 52 3.91 2.31 10.83
C PHE A 52 3.24 3.14 11.92
N HIS A 53 3.24 2.63 13.15
CA HIS A 53 2.59 3.28 14.27
C HIS A 53 3.32 4.59 14.62
N ARG A 54 2.62 5.72 14.51
CA ARG A 54 3.22 7.06 14.67
C ARG A 54 3.88 7.31 16.04
N ASN A 55 3.44 6.60 17.09
CA ASN A 55 4.01 6.73 18.43
C ASN A 55 5.14 5.72 18.70
N ALA A 56 5.52 4.88 17.74
CA ALA A 56 6.68 4.00 17.92
C ALA A 56 7.95 4.87 17.92
N PRO A 57 8.87 4.73 18.90
CA PRO A 57 9.99 5.67 19.09
C PRO A 57 10.85 5.92 17.85
N HIS A 58 11.10 4.90 17.02
CA HIS A 58 11.90 5.05 15.79
C HIS A 58 11.11 5.57 14.58
N VAL A 59 9.79 5.66 14.71
CA VAL A 59 8.87 6.06 13.64
C VAL A 59 8.43 7.51 13.83
N SER A 60 8.20 7.95 15.07
CA SER A 60 7.75 9.32 15.39
C SER A 60 8.65 10.37 14.74
N ASP A 61 9.97 10.19 14.86
CA ASP A 61 10.96 11.12 14.29
C ASP A 61 10.86 11.24 12.76
N ILE A 62 10.48 10.15 12.08
CA ILE A 62 10.30 10.15 10.62
C ILE A 62 9.05 10.95 10.26
N TYR A 63 7.95 10.74 10.98
CA TYR A 63 6.70 11.49 10.77
C TYR A 63 6.90 12.99 11.04
N ASP A 64 7.61 13.34 12.11
CA ASP A 64 7.89 14.74 12.43
C ASP A 64 8.76 15.40 11.35
N LYS A 65 9.80 14.71 10.87
CA LYS A 65 10.62 15.19 9.74
C LYS A 65 9.80 15.40 8.48
N LEU A 66 8.90 14.47 8.13
CA LEU A 66 8.02 14.60 6.98
C LEU A 66 7.05 15.77 7.13
N TYR A 67 6.52 15.99 8.35
CA TYR A 67 5.65 17.11 8.65
C TYR A 67 6.39 18.45 8.49
N LEU A 68 7.58 18.58 9.09
CA LEU A 68 8.43 19.78 9.00
C LEU A 68 8.89 20.08 7.56
N ALA A 69 9.03 19.05 6.72
CA ALA A 69 9.32 19.18 5.30
C ALA A 69 8.09 19.57 4.44
N GLY A 70 6.91 19.76 5.04
CA GLY A 70 5.66 20.06 4.33
C GLY A 70 5.03 18.85 3.62
N LEU A 71 5.49 17.63 3.92
CA LEU A 71 5.04 16.38 3.30
C LEU A 71 4.05 15.60 4.20
N GLY A 72 3.76 16.09 5.39
CA GLY A 72 2.91 15.40 6.37
C GLY A 72 1.50 15.03 5.88
N ASP A 73 0.99 15.72 4.86
CA ASP A 73 -0.32 15.46 4.24
C ASP A 73 -0.26 14.57 2.98
N ARG A 74 0.93 14.04 2.63
CA ARG A 74 1.19 13.31 1.38
C ARG A 74 2.05 12.06 1.62
N ILE A 75 1.94 11.47 2.81
CA ILE A 75 2.78 10.34 3.23
C ILE A 75 2.32 9.03 2.58
N SER A 76 1.02 8.75 2.51
CA SER A 76 0.50 7.60 1.75
C SER A 76 -0.07 8.01 0.40
N GLN A 77 -0.40 6.98 -0.39
CA GLN A 77 -1.11 7.06 -1.65
C GLN A 77 -2.59 7.46 -1.52
N THR A 78 -3.13 7.66 -0.31
CA THR A 78 -4.55 7.96 -0.09
C THR A 78 -4.80 9.47 0.09
N MET A 79 -6.05 9.90 -0.10
CA MET A 79 -6.47 11.32 0.02
C MET A 79 -7.27 11.64 1.28
N ASP A 80 -7.69 10.61 2.03
CA ASP A 80 -8.44 10.79 3.27
C ASP A 80 -7.62 11.54 4.32
N ALA A 81 -8.27 12.42 5.09
CA ALA A 81 -7.60 13.34 6.00
C ALA A 81 -6.73 12.63 7.06
N ASN A 82 -7.11 11.42 7.46
CA ASN A 82 -6.35 10.61 8.40
C ASN A 82 -5.31 9.76 7.68
N THR A 83 -5.72 8.92 6.72
CA THR A 83 -4.81 7.90 6.17
C THR A 83 -3.74 8.48 5.25
N LYS A 84 -3.95 9.66 4.63
CA LYS A 84 -2.94 10.35 3.82
C LYS A 84 -1.67 10.71 4.60
N ARG A 85 -1.80 10.83 5.93
CA ARG A 85 -0.72 11.18 6.85
C ARG A 85 0.01 9.95 7.40
N LEU A 86 -0.42 8.75 7.05
CA LEU A 86 0.17 7.51 7.56
C LEU A 86 1.15 6.93 6.53
N ALA A 87 2.26 6.38 7.00
CA ALA A 87 3.16 5.57 6.18
C ALA A 87 2.53 4.19 5.97
N LEU A 88 1.56 4.12 5.06
CA LEU A 88 0.94 2.87 4.63
C LEU A 88 1.94 2.06 3.81
N PHE A 89 2.17 0.82 4.23
CA PHE A 89 2.93 -0.15 3.47
C PHE A 89 2.10 -1.43 3.43
N SER A 90 2.07 -2.09 2.27
CA SER A 90 1.17 -3.21 1.98
C SER A 90 -0.30 -2.86 1.71
N GLY A 91 -1.05 -3.88 1.27
CA GLY A 91 -2.51 -3.92 1.12
C GLY A 91 -3.01 -5.35 1.34
N ILE A 92 -4.21 -5.46 1.91
CA ILE A 92 -4.93 -6.72 2.10
C ILE A 92 -6.30 -6.55 1.45
N GLU A 93 -6.56 -7.32 0.40
CA GLU A 93 -7.84 -7.38 -0.28
C GLU A 93 -8.57 -8.67 0.09
N VAL A 94 -9.82 -8.56 0.51
CA VAL A 94 -10.54 -9.67 1.09
C VAL A 94 -11.84 -9.90 0.33
N LYS A 95 -12.04 -11.13 -0.13
CA LYS A 95 -13.30 -11.57 -0.74
C LYS A 95 -13.89 -12.76 0.01
N GLN A 96 -15.18 -12.97 -0.20
CA GLN A 96 -15.85 -14.20 0.24
C GLN A 96 -15.32 -15.41 -0.55
N GLU A 97 -15.63 -16.63 -0.09
CA GLU A 97 -15.14 -17.89 -0.67
C GLU A 97 -15.43 -18.02 -2.18
N ASN A 98 -16.61 -17.57 -2.61
CA ASN A 98 -17.02 -17.52 -4.02
C ASN A 98 -16.70 -16.18 -4.70
N GLY A 99 -15.88 -15.34 -4.08
CA GLY A 99 -15.49 -14.05 -4.64
C GLY A 99 -14.47 -14.20 -5.76
N GLY A 100 -14.45 -13.24 -6.69
CA GLY A 100 -13.55 -13.25 -7.83
C GLY A 100 -12.09 -13.13 -7.40
N LYS A 101 -11.31 -14.21 -7.55
CA LYS A 101 -9.86 -14.22 -7.28
C LYS A 101 -9.11 -13.20 -8.14
N ASP A 102 -9.42 -13.16 -9.43
CA ASP A 102 -8.82 -12.21 -10.38
C ASP A 102 -9.17 -10.77 -10.04
N GLU A 103 -10.41 -10.54 -9.58
CA GLU A 103 -10.83 -9.23 -9.12
C GLU A 103 -10.02 -8.81 -7.89
N ALA A 104 -9.92 -9.68 -6.87
CA ALA A 104 -9.14 -9.40 -5.66
C ALA A 104 -7.68 -9.09 -6.00
N LEU A 105 -7.07 -9.88 -6.88
CA LEU A 105 -5.70 -9.67 -7.32
C LEU A 105 -5.55 -8.33 -8.06
N ALA A 106 -6.48 -7.98 -8.95
CA ALA A 106 -6.47 -6.72 -9.66
C ALA A 106 -6.61 -5.51 -8.71
N GLN A 107 -7.49 -5.60 -7.71
CA GLN A 107 -7.66 -4.55 -6.70
C GLN A 107 -6.38 -4.38 -5.87
N LEU A 108 -5.78 -5.47 -5.43
CA LEU A 108 -4.51 -5.48 -4.71
C LEU A 108 -3.37 -4.89 -5.57
N ALA A 109 -3.26 -5.31 -6.82
CA ALA A 109 -2.22 -4.82 -7.74
C ALA A 109 -2.29 -3.30 -7.94
N ILE A 110 -3.50 -2.75 -8.12
CA ILE A 110 -3.72 -1.31 -8.24
C ILE A 110 -3.29 -0.57 -6.96
N TRP A 111 -3.64 -1.11 -5.79
CA TRP A 111 -3.25 -0.53 -4.51
C TRP A 111 -1.72 -0.50 -4.33
N LEU A 112 -1.04 -1.61 -4.61
CA LEU A 112 0.41 -1.72 -4.46
C LEU A 112 1.17 -0.85 -5.48
N ALA A 113 0.71 -0.80 -6.72
CA ALA A 113 1.28 0.06 -7.76
C ALA A 113 1.19 1.55 -7.37
N ALA A 114 0.03 1.99 -6.87
CA ALA A 114 -0.13 3.37 -6.39
C ALA A 114 0.77 3.67 -5.18
N GLY A 115 0.96 2.69 -4.28
CA GLY A 115 1.91 2.79 -3.18
C GLY A 115 3.37 2.95 -3.64
N LEU A 116 3.81 2.11 -4.58
CA LEU A 116 5.16 2.18 -5.16
C LEU A 116 5.39 3.52 -5.88
N GLU A 117 4.40 4.00 -6.64
CA GLU A 117 4.47 5.29 -7.31
C GLU A 117 4.53 6.46 -6.30
N ASN A 118 3.83 6.37 -5.17
CA ASN A 118 3.94 7.36 -4.10
C ASN A 118 5.35 7.39 -3.51
N VAL A 119 5.91 6.23 -3.19
CA VAL A 119 7.28 6.11 -2.64
C VAL A 119 8.29 6.69 -3.61
N ARG A 120 8.15 6.41 -4.91
CA ARG A 120 9.01 7.00 -5.95
C ARG A 120 8.97 8.52 -5.89
N ARG A 121 7.77 9.13 -5.92
CA ARG A 121 7.61 10.59 -5.89
C ARG A 121 8.16 11.22 -4.62
N LEU A 122 7.94 10.59 -3.46
CA LEU A 122 8.53 11.05 -2.19
C LEU A 122 10.06 10.98 -2.23
N GLY A 123 10.61 9.91 -2.80
CA GLY A 123 12.05 9.78 -3.04
C GLY A 123 12.61 10.89 -3.93
N GLU A 124 11.91 11.22 -5.03
CA GLU A 124 12.31 12.31 -5.93
C GLU A 124 12.29 13.68 -5.25
N LEU A 125 11.25 13.94 -4.46
CA LEU A 125 11.14 15.17 -3.69
C LEU A 125 12.27 15.29 -2.65
N GLY A 126 12.56 14.21 -1.95
CA GLY A 126 13.61 14.20 -0.92
C GLY A 126 15.03 14.31 -1.48
N GLN A 127 15.30 13.66 -2.63
CA GLN A 127 16.63 13.63 -3.23
C GLN A 127 16.85 14.72 -4.29
N LYS A 128 15.79 15.43 -4.71
CA LYS A 128 15.81 16.44 -5.78
C LYS A 128 16.37 15.91 -7.11
N ARG A 129 16.11 14.63 -7.40
CA ARG A 129 16.47 13.96 -8.65
C ARG A 129 15.45 12.90 -9.00
N GLN A 130 15.50 12.40 -10.23
CA GLN A 130 14.73 11.23 -10.61
C GLN A 130 15.12 10.01 -9.77
N TYR A 131 14.12 9.27 -9.31
CA TYR A 131 14.29 8.08 -8.49
C TYR A 131 14.29 6.84 -9.40
N LEU A 132 15.35 6.05 -9.35
CA LEU A 132 15.52 4.90 -10.23
C LEU A 132 14.63 3.74 -9.77
N ALA A 133 14.21 2.90 -10.72
CA ALA A 133 13.41 1.71 -10.42
C ALA A 133 14.12 0.78 -9.41
N GLU A 134 15.44 0.67 -9.52
CA GLU A 134 16.32 -0.15 -8.67
C GLU A 134 16.39 0.34 -7.23
N GLU A 135 16.07 1.62 -6.99
CA GLU A 135 16.05 2.21 -5.66
C GLU A 135 14.72 1.92 -4.94
N LEU A 136 13.65 1.59 -5.68
CA LEU A 136 12.37 1.23 -5.09
C LEU A 136 12.47 -0.15 -4.45
N ARG A 137 12.25 -0.19 -3.14
CA ARG A 137 12.11 -1.46 -2.43
C ARG A 137 10.80 -2.14 -2.81
N PRO A 138 10.80 -3.47 -2.97
CA PRO A 138 9.57 -4.22 -3.13
C PRO A 138 8.59 -3.98 -1.98
N THR A 139 7.30 -4.04 -2.27
CA THR A 139 6.23 -4.05 -1.28
C THR A 139 5.52 -5.40 -1.32
N VAL A 140 4.82 -5.75 -0.25
CA VAL A 140 4.10 -7.02 -0.14
C VAL A 140 2.61 -6.76 -0.01
N GLY A 141 1.77 -7.73 -0.33
CA GLY A 141 0.33 -7.63 -0.12
C GLY A 141 -0.32 -9.00 -0.08
N TRP A 142 -1.57 -9.04 0.35
CA TRP A 142 -2.32 -10.28 0.51
C TRP A 142 -3.68 -10.21 -0.17
N THR A 143 -4.06 -11.29 -0.85
CA THR A 143 -5.48 -11.57 -1.06
C THR A 143 -5.93 -12.60 -0.04
N VAL A 144 -7.16 -12.42 0.46
CA VAL A 144 -7.79 -13.35 1.39
C VAL A 144 -9.14 -13.75 0.80
N ILE A 145 -9.26 -14.99 0.34
CA ILE A 145 -10.46 -15.50 -0.34
C ILE A 145 -11.09 -16.55 0.55
N GLY A 146 -12.23 -16.23 1.16
CA GLY A 146 -12.79 -17.06 2.22
C GLY A 146 -11.85 -17.11 3.42
N HIS A 147 -11.11 -18.22 3.56
CA HIS A 147 -10.11 -18.43 4.59
C HIS A 147 -8.68 -18.60 4.04
N ASP A 148 -8.50 -18.57 2.72
CA ASP A 148 -7.20 -18.77 2.08
C ASP A 148 -6.44 -17.46 1.93
N TRP A 149 -5.20 -17.43 2.43
CA TRP A 149 -4.31 -16.27 2.37
C TRP A 149 -3.23 -16.48 1.31
N HIS A 150 -3.13 -15.56 0.36
CA HIS A 150 -2.12 -15.60 -0.69
C HIS A 150 -1.26 -14.35 -0.61
N MET A 151 0.05 -14.52 -0.45
CA MET A 151 1.00 -13.42 -0.42
C MET A 151 1.52 -13.10 -1.83
N TYR A 152 1.65 -11.82 -2.09
CA TYR A 152 2.23 -11.29 -3.32
C TYR A 152 3.31 -10.27 -2.99
N ILE A 153 4.33 -10.22 -3.84
CA ILE A 153 5.41 -9.25 -3.80
C ILE A 153 5.29 -8.39 -5.06
N ALA A 154 5.16 -7.08 -4.88
CA ALA A 154 5.16 -6.10 -5.96
C ALA A 154 6.47 -5.33 -6.00
N TYR A 155 7.05 -5.19 -7.18
CA TYR A 155 8.25 -4.39 -7.40
C TYR A 155 8.23 -3.75 -8.79
N ARG A 156 8.95 -2.64 -8.96
CA ARG A 156 9.09 -2.00 -10.27
C ARG A 156 10.15 -2.73 -11.09
N ALA A 157 9.81 -3.23 -12.28
CA ALA A 157 10.76 -3.89 -13.15
C ALA A 157 11.55 -2.88 -14.01
N ASN A 158 12.85 -3.13 -14.16
CA ASN A 158 13.76 -2.27 -14.93
C ASN A 158 13.41 -2.21 -16.43
N GLN A 159 12.74 -3.24 -16.96
CA GLN A 159 12.32 -3.28 -18.36
C GLN A 159 10.96 -2.57 -18.52
N ASN A 160 10.98 -1.36 -19.07
CA ASN A 160 9.83 -0.53 -19.42
C ASN A 160 9.09 0.15 -18.25
N GLY A 161 9.62 0.13 -17.02
CA GLY A 161 9.05 0.84 -15.87
C GLY A 161 7.68 0.32 -15.42
N ARG A 162 7.34 -0.92 -15.76
CA ARG A 162 6.08 -1.57 -15.34
C ARG A 162 6.25 -2.22 -13.96
N ASP A 163 5.26 -2.03 -13.10
CA ASP A 163 5.17 -2.74 -11.83
C ASP A 163 4.82 -4.21 -12.10
N THR A 164 5.56 -5.11 -11.46
CA THR A 164 5.39 -6.57 -11.55
C THR A 164 4.91 -7.08 -10.20
N LEU A 165 3.90 -7.96 -10.22
CA LEU A 165 3.36 -8.63 -9.04
C LEU A 165 3.62 -10.12 -9.16
N VAL A 166 4.35 -10.68 -8.21
CA VAL A 166 4.72 -12.11 -8.18
C VAL A 166 4.10 -12.75 -6.95
N SER A 167 3.46 -13.92 -7.12
CA SER A 167 2.98 -14.70 -5.99
C SER A 167 4.16 -15.35 -5.26
N ALA A 168 4.18 -15.23 -3.94
CA ALA A 168 5.14 -15.93 -3.11
C ALA A 168 4.46 -17.14 -2.49
N SER A 169 4.94 -18.33 -2.81
CA SER A 169 4.61 -19.55 -2.07
C SER A 169 5.54 -19.60 -0.86
N ILE A 170 4.98 -19.53 0.36
CA ILE A 170 5.70 -19.71 1.63
C ILE A 170 5.28 -21.05 2.22
#